data_AF-A0A925E040-F1
#
_entry.id   AF-A0A925E040-F1
#
_cell.length_a   1.000
_cell.length_b   1.000
_cell.length_c   1.000
_cell.angle_alpha   90.00
_cell.angle_beta   90.00
_cell.angle_gamma   90.00
#
_symmetry.space_group_name_H-M   'P 1'
#
loop_
_entity.id
_entity.type
_entity.pdbx_description
1 polymer ?
#
loop_
_entity_poly.entity_id
_entity_poly.type
_entity_poly.pdbx_seq_one_letter_code
_entity_poly.pdbx_strand_id
1 'polypeptide(L)'
;NSGIMDQMISAAGREGHALLIDCRSLETELVPLPEGTVVVVVDSSTRRGLVGSAYNERRAQCEAAAQFFSVKALRDVDLEMFEANADQLDEVTRRRARHVITENIRTLEARDAMQRGDAVELGRLMNESHESMQHDFEITTPILDTLASIARQQDSCYGARMTGGGFGGCAVALVDGDYAAQFAETVNASYQAQTDLAANIYICQPSNGAEIVD
;
A
#
# COMPACT_ATOMS: atom_id res chain seq x y z
N ASN A 1 -6.75 -3.38 -18.28
CA ASN A 1 -5.44 -2.70 -18.21
C ASN A 1 -5.18 -2.30 -16.77
N SER A 2 -4.04 -2.72 -16.22
CA SER A 2 -3.50 -2.28 -14.93
C SER A 2 -2.59 -1.06 -15.11
N GLY A 3 -2.06 -0.52 -14.01
CA GLY A 3 -0.95 0.46 -14.04
C GLY A 3 0.39 -0.18 -14.41
N ILE A 4 1.46 0.63 -14.36
CA ILE A 4 2.84 0.28 -14.79
C ILE A 4 3.72 -0.31 -13.68
N MET A 5 3.24 -0.24 -12.43
CA MET A 5 4.02 -0.53 -11.22
C MET A 5 4.60 -1.96 -11.21
N ASP A 6 3.75 -2.97 -11.45
CA ASP A 6 4.12 -4.38 -11.33
C ASP A 6 5.22 -4.78 -12.33
N GLN A 7 5.11 -4.30 -13.57
CA GLN A 7 6.10 -4.57 -14.61
C GLN A 7 7.43 -3.87 -14.31
N MET A 8 7.39 -2.63 -13.81
CA MET A 8 8.58 -1.85 -13.50
C MET A 8 9.37 -2.45 -12.33
N ILE A 9 8.72 -2.79 -11.22
CA ILE A 9 9.43 -3.39 -10.08
C ILE A 9 9.99 -4.77 -10.43
N SER A 10 9.28 -5.56 -11.24
CA SER A 10 9.77 -6.86 -11.70
C SER A 10 11.01 -6.75 -12.58
N ALA A 11 11.15 -5.66 -13.35
CA ALA A 11 12.28 -5.47 -14.25
C ALA A 11 13.46 -4.73 -13.59
N ALA A 12 13.18 -3.75 -12.73
CA ALA A 12 14.16 -2.79 -12.23
C ALA A 12 14.45 -2.91 -10.71
N GLY A 13 13.94 -3.96 -10.05
CA GLY A 13 14.24 -4.24 -8.65
C GLY A 13 15.75 -4.38 -8.39
N ARG A 14 16.16 -4.05 -7.17
CA ARG A 14 17.54 -4.22 -6.71
C ARG A 14 17.54 -4.75 -5.29
N GLU A 15 18.43 -5.70 -5.03
CA GLU A 15 18.62 -6.23 -3.68
C GLU A 15 18.80 -5.11 -2.63
N GLY A 16 18.10 -5.25 -1.50
CA GLY A 16 18.12 -4.31 -0.39
C GLY A 16 17.40 -2.97 -0.61
N HIS A 17 16.77 -2.74 -1.77
CA HIS A 17 16.12 -1.47 -2.10
C HIS A 17 14.64 -1.63 -2.47
N ALA A 18 13.82 -0.70 -2.00
CA ALA A 18 12.55 -0.37 -2.64
C ALA A 18 12.80 0.49 -3.90
N LEU A 19 11.79 0.58 -4.77
CA LEU A 19 11.84 1.41 -5.97
C LEU A 19 10.72 2.45 -5.91
N LEU A 20 11.07 3.73 -5.76
CA LEU A 20 10.13 4.82 -6.00
C LEU A 20 9.97 4.96 -7.52
N ILE A 21 8.72 5.02 -7.99
CA ILE A 21 8.39 5.14 -9.41
C ILE A 21 7.47 6.35 -9.59
N ASP A 22 7.92 7.36 -10.34
CA ASP A 22 7.02 8.38 -10.84
C ASP A 22 6.23 7.79 -12.03
N CYS A 23 4.96 7.49 -11.82
CA CYS A 23 4.12 6.84 -12.83
C CYS A 23 3.78 7.75 -14.04
N ARG A 24 4.14 9.04 -14.01
CA ARG A 24 3.97 9.97 -15.14
C ARG A 24 5.25 10.09 -15.95
N SER A 25 6.38 10.41 -15.32
CA SER A 25 7.67 10.57 -16.02
C SER A 25 8.37 9.24 -16.29
N LEU A 26 7.99 8.18 -15.56
CA LEU A 26 8.64 6.87 -15.51
C LEU A 26 10.05 6.91 -14.91
N GLU A 27 10.42 8.02 -14.27
CA GLU A 27 11.66 8.10 -13.50
C GLU A 27 11.58 7.18 -12.28
N THR A 28 12.72 6.58 -11.95
CA THR A 28 12.84 5.66 -10.83
C THR A 28 13.96 6.07 -9.89
N GLU A 29 13.76 5.83 -8.61
CA GLU A 29 14.75 6.05 -7.56
C GLU A 29 14.83 4.79 -6.70
N LEU A 30 16.04 4.28 -6.49
CA LEU A 30 16.30 3.18 -5.56
C LEU A 30 16.42 3.74 -4.14
N VAL A 31 15.63 3.20 -3.22
CA VAL A 31 15.53 3.70 -1.85
C VAL A 31 15.79 2.54 -0.89
N PRO A 32 16.83 2.58 -0.05
CA PRO A 32 17.11 1.50 0.88
C PRO A 32 16.00 1.39 1.94
N LEU A 33 15.68 0.18 2.37
CA LEU A 33 14.81 0.00 3.54
C LEU A 33 15.55 0.40 4.83
N PRO A 34 14.84 0.81 5.90
CA PRO A 34 15.44 1.03 7.21
C PRO A 34 16.19 -0.21 7.70
N GLU A 35 17.37 0.00 8.29
CA GLU A 35 18.22 -1.08 8.79
C GLU A 35 17.50 -1.93 9.85
N GLY A 36 17.74 -3.24 9.84
CA GLY A 36 17.13 -4.18 10.78
C GLY A 36 15.65 -4.49 10.50
N THR A 37 15.03 -3.90 9.47
CA THR A 37 13.64 -4.19 9.12
C THR A 37 13.52 -5.26 8.04
N VAL A 38 12.40 -5.99 8.06
CA VAL A 38 11.98 -6.90 6.99
C VAL A 38 10.54 -6.62 6.58
N VAL A 39 10.20 -7.01 5.36
CA VAL A 39 8.83 -6.94 4.84
C VAL A 39 8.18 -8.29 5.00
N VAL A 40 7.07 -8.36 5.73
CA VAL A 40 6.29 -9.60 5.88
C VAL A 40 5.02 -9.50 5.06
N VAL A 41 4.87 -10.38 4.07
CA VAL A 41 3.65 -10.51 3.27
C VAL A 41 2.73 -11.55 3.91
N VAL A 42 1.47 -11.19 4.12
CA VAL A 42 0.46 -12.02 4.78
C VAL A 42 -0.71 -12.21 3.82
N ASP A 43 -0.77 -13.35 3.12
CA ASP A 43 -1.91 -13.74 2.26
C ASP A 43 -3.07 -14.15 3.16
N SER A 44 -4.20 -13.44 3.05
CA SER A 44 -5.42 -13.71 3.83
C SER A 44 -6.08 -15.05 3.50
N SER A 45 -5.63 -15.73 2.44
CA SER A 45 -6.29 -16.89 1.83
C SER A 45 -7.67 -16.58 1.25
N THR A 46 -8.04 -15.30 1.16
CA THR A 46 -9.24 -14.86 0.43
C THR A 46 -8.86 -14.46 -1.00
N ARG A 47 -9.77 -14.68 -1.94
CA ARG A 47 -9.54 -14.44 -3.36
C ARG A 47 -10.46 -13.34 -3.89
N ARG A 48 -9.94 -12.66 -4.91
CA ARG A 48 -10.52 -11.50 -5.57
C ARG A 48 -11.76 -11.89 -6.38
N GLY A 49 -12.95 -11.67 -5.84
CA GLY A 49 -14.21 -12.10 -6.47
C GLY A 49 -14.76 -11.16 -7.57
N LEU A 50 -14.43 -9.87 -7.58
CA LEU A 50 -15.09 -8.85 -8.42
C LEU A 50 -14.16 -7.70 -8.87
N VAL A 51 -12.86 -7.94 -8.96
CA VAL A 51 -11.86 -6.86 -9.10
C VAL A 51 -12.01 -6.04 -10.38
N GLY A 52 -12.44 -6.64 -11.49
CA GLY A 52 -12.56 -5.94 -12.77
C GLY A 52 -13.56 -4.77 -12.73
N SER A 53 -14.77 -4.99 -12.20
CA SER A 53 -15.81 -3.96 -12.16
C SER A 53 -15.51 -2.90 -11.10
N ALA A 54 -15.12 -3.32 -9.90
CA ALA A 54 -14.81 -2.39 -8.80
C ALA A 54 -13.61 -1.50 -9.13
N TYR A 55 -12.56 -2.05 -9.77
CA TYR A 55 -11.41 -1.26 -10.22
C TYR A 55 -11.80 -0.20 -11.25
N ASN A 56 -12.60 -0.57 -12.25
CA ASN A 56 -13.07 0.38 -13.26
C ASN A 56 -13.96 1.47 -12.67
N GLU A 57 -14.77 1.13 -11.67
CA GLU A 57 -15.59 2.10 -10.93
C GLU A 57 -14.71 3.12 -10.19
N ARG A 58 -13.68 2.67 -9.46
CA ARG A 58 -12.72 3.56 -8.78
C ARG A 58 -11.99 4.46 -9.77
N ARG A 59 -11.60 3.91 -10.92
CA ARG A 59 -10.99 4.69 -12.01
C ARG A 59 -11.93 5.80 -12.50
N ALA A 60 -13.18 5.46 -12.80
CA ALA A 60 -14.17 6.43 -13.28
C ALA A 60 -14.44 7.54 -12.24
N GLN A 61 -14.49 7.20 -10.95
CA GLN A 61 -14.62 8.16 -9.85
C GLN A 61 -13.42 9.13 -9.79
N CYS A 62 -12.20 8.62 -9.98
CA CYS A 62 -11.00 9.47 -10.04
C CYS A 62 -10.96 10.36 -11.28
N GLU A 63 -11.41 9.84 -12.44
CA GLU A 63 -11.52 10.61 -13.69
C GLU A 63 -12.56 11.74 -13.57
N ALA A 64 -13.68 11.50 -12.91
CA ALA A 64 -14.69 12.52 -12.62
C ALA A 64 -14.12 13.66 -11.75
N ALA A 65 -13.36 13.31 -10.70
CA ALA A 65 -12.67 14.31 -9.88
C ALA A 65 -11.64 15.11 -10.69
N ALA A 66 -10.83 14.45 -11.52
CA ALA A 66 -9.87 15.13 -12.39
C ALA A 66 -10.57 16.10 -13.37
N GLN A 67 -11.71 15.69 -13.93
CA GLN A 67 -12.52 16.53 -14.80
C GLN A 67 -13.07 17.76 -14.06
N PHE A 68 -13.55 17.60 -12.83
CA PHE A 68 -14.01 18.72 -11.99
C PHE A 68 -12.91 19.77 -11.79
N PHE A 69 -11.69 19.34 -11.47
CA PHE A 69 -10.52 20.24 -11.32
C PHE A 69 -9.93 20.71 -12.66
N SER A 70 -10.48 20.28 -13.80
CA SER A 70 -9.97 20.60 -15.14
C SER A 70 -8.51 20.19 -15.37
N VAL A 71 -8.09 19.08 -14.75
CA VAL A 71 -6.75 18.51 -14.89
C VAL A 71 -6.76 17.17 -15.63
N LYS A 72 -5.61 16.75 -16.16
CA LYS A 72 -5.50 15.43 -16.81
C LYS A 72 -5.48 14.27 -15.81
N ALA A 73 -4.90 14.49 -14.63
CA ALA A 73 -4.81 13.48 -13.59
C ALA A 73 -4.81 14.16 -12.21
N LEU A 74 -5.29 13.46 -11.19
CA LEU A 74 -5.28 13.95 -9.80
C LEU A 74 -3.88 14.28 -9.27
N ARG A 75 -2.82 13.79 -9.93
CA ARG A 75 -1.43 14.19 -9.65
C ARG A 75 -1.18 15.70 -9.81
N ASP A 76 -1.99 16.40 -10.61
CA ASP A 76 -1.93 17.85 -10.84
C ASP A 76 -2.76 18.68 -9.85
N VAL A 77 -3.43 18.02 -8.89
CA VAL A 77 -4.19 18.69 -7.83
C VAL A 77 -3.35 18.65 -6.57
N ASP A 78 -2.93 19.81 -6.09
CA ASP A 78 -2.32 19.93 -4.77
C ASP A 78 -3.39 19.93 -3.66
N LEU A 79 -2.95 19.74 -2.41
CA LEU A 79 -3.85 19.59 -1.28
C LEU A 79 -4.65 20.87 -0.99
N GLU A 80 -4.04 22.04 -1.18
CA GLU A 80 -4.69 23.34 -0.96
C GLU A 80 -5.84 23.56 -1.97
N MET A 81 -5.59 23.30 -3.26
CA MET A 81 -6.60 23.33 -4.32
C MET A 81 -7.74 22.35 -4.02
N PHE A 82 -7.40 21.15 -3.57
CA PHE A 82 -8.39 20.15 -3.20
C PHE A 82 -9.27 20.63 -2.04
N GLU A 83 -8.68 21.03 -0.92
CA GLU A 83 -9.41 21.46 0.28
C GLU A 83 -10.30 22.68 0.02
N ALA A 84 -9.85 23.63 -0.81
CA ALA A 84 -10.63 24.81 -1.15
C ALA A 84 -11.91 24.51 -1.96
N ASN A 85 -11.96 23.37 -2.66
CA ASN A 85 -13.05 23.05 -3.59
C ASN A 85 -13.74 21.70 -3.32
N ALA A 86 -13.23 20.90 -2.38
CA ALA A 86 -13.67 19.52 -2.14
C ALA A 86 -15.17 19.41 -1.87
N ASP A 87 -15.77 20.38 -1.18
CA ASP A 87 -17.20 20.36 -0.83
C ASP A 87 -18.14 20.58 -2.02
N GLN A 88 -17.61 20.91 -3.20
CA GLN A 88 -18.37 21.01 -4.44
C GLN A 88 -18.47 19.66 -5.18
N LEU A 89 -17.65 18.67 -4.81
CA LEU A 89 -17.73 17.30 -5.30
C LEU A 89 -18.81 16.52 -4.55
N ASP A 90 -19.43 15.54 -5.20
CA ASP A 90 -20.22 14.55 -4.46
C ASP A 90 -19.33 13.78 -3.47
N GLU A 91 -19.95 13.27 -2.41
CA GLU A 91 -19.22 12.68 -1.28
C GLU A 91 -18.31 11.51 -1.69
N VAL A 92 -18.74 10.68 -2.64
CA VAL A 92 -17.96 9.52 -3.07
C VAL A 92 -16.76 9.97 -3.87
N THR A 93 -16.96 10.81 -4.89
CA THR A 93 -15.89 11.35 -5.73
C THR A 93 -14.87 12.13 -4.89
N ARG A 94 -15.34 12.93 -3.93
CA ARG A 94 -14.50 13.66 -2.97
C ARG A 94 -13.59 12.73 -2.18
N ARG A 95 -14.14 11.64 -1.62
CA ARG A 95 -13.34 10.66 -0.86
C ARG A 95 -12.32 9.94 -1.74
N ARG A 96 -12.69 9.53 -2.96
CA ARG A 96 -11.72 8.89 -3.90
C ARG A 96 -10.58 9.83 -4.27
N ALA A 97 -10.89 11.09 -4.54
CA ALA A 97 -9.90 12.11 -4.85
C ALA A 97 -8.95 12.36 -3.66
N ARG A 98 -9.50 12.49 -2.44
CA ARG A 98 -8.71 12.66 -1.22
C ARG A 98 -7.71 11.52 -1.03
N HIS A 99 -8.13 10.28 -1.22
CA HIS A 99 -7.22 9.13 -1.15
C HIS A 99 -6.06 9.29 -2.13
N VAL A 100 -6.34 9.49 -3.42
CA VAL A 100 -5.28 9.54 -4.45
C VAL A 100 -4.31 10.70 -4.22
N ILE A 101 -4.81 11.87 -3.85
CA ILE A 101 -3.99 13.06 -3.60
C ILE A 101 -3.10 12.85 -2.37
N THR A 102 -3.68 12.40 -1.26
CA THR A 102 -2.93 12.19 -0.01
C THR A 102 -1.99 10.98 -0.09
N GLU A 103 -2.34 9.92 -0.81
CA GLU A 103 -1.48 8.75 -1.01
C GLU A 103 -0.25 9.08 -1.87
N ASN A 104 -0.37 9.98 -2.86
CA ASN A 104 0.79 10.49 -3.61
C ASN A 104 1.76 11.25 -2.69
N ILE A 105 1.24 12.10 -1.80
CA ILE A 105 2.06 12.84 -0.82
C ILE A 105 2.73 11.86 0.14
N ARG A 106 1.95 10.96 0.72
CA ARG A 106 2.39 9.92 1.66
C ARG A 106 3.46 9.00 1.09
N THR A 107 3.41 8.74 -0.22
CA THR A 107 4.44 7.94 -0.91
C THR A 107 5.78 8.66 -0.92
N LEU A 108 5.80 9.98 -1.12
CA LEU A 108 7.03 10.79 -1.04
C LEU A 108 7.53 10.89 0.40
N GLU A 109 6.62 11.06 1.38
CA GLU A 109 6.96 11.05 2.80
C GLU A 109 7.56 9.70 3.23
N ALA A 110 7.02 8.58 2.73
CA ALA A 110 7.52 7.23 2.99
C ALA A 110 8.93 7.05 2.39
N ARG A 111 9.17 7.57 1.19
CA ARG A 111 10.52 7.62 0.60
C ARG A 111 11.47 8.40 1.49
N ASP A 112 11.07 9.59 1.96
CA ASP A 112 11.91 10.41 2.82
C ASP A 112 12.18 9.72 4.18
N ALA A 113 11.20 9.00 4.75
CA ALA A 113 11.37 8.20 5.97
C ALA A 113 12.38 7.06 5.76
N MET A 114 12.28 6.34 4.63
CA MET A 114 13.24 5.30 4.25
C MET A 114 14.66 5.86 4.11
N GLN A 115 14.83 7.00 3.43
CA GLN A 115 16.13 7.65 3.28
C GLN A 115 16.78 8.05 4.62
N ARG A 116 15.96 8.35 5.65
CA ARG A 116 16.42 8.65 7.01
C ARG A 116 16.60 7.41 7.89
N GLY A 117 16.23 6.22 7.41
CA GLY A 117 16.21 5.00 8.21
C GLY A 117 15.13 4.99 9.30
N ASP A 118 14.07 5.77 9.14
CA ASP A 118 13.02 5.94 10.16
C ASP A 118 11.90 4.90 9.97
N ALA A 119 12.10 3.71 10.55
CA ALA A 119 11.15 2.61 10.47
C ALA A 119 9.80 2.94 11.15
N VAL A 120 9.83 3.71 12.23
CA VAL A 120 8.62 4.08 12.99
C VAL A 120 7.73 4.99 12.15
N GLU A 121 8.32 6.02 11.53
CA GLU A 121 7.58 6.91 10.65
C GLU A 121 7.07 6.19 9.40
N LEU A 122 7.89 5.33 8.79
CA LEU A 122 7.45 4.52 7.65
C LEU A 122 6.26 3.63 8.03
N GLY A 123 6.30 3.00 9.20
CA GLY A 123 5.20 2.21 9.74
C GLY A 123 3.92 3.02 9.98
N ARG A 124 4.04 4.22 10.55
CA ARG A 124 2.91 5.16 10.72
C ARG A 124 2.27 5.49 9.36
N LEU A 125 3.08 5.83 8.37
CA LEU A 125 2.60 6.14 7.01
C LEU A 125 1.92 4.93 6.35
N MET A 126 2.45 3.71 6.54
CA MET A 126 1.75 2.50 6.10
C MET A 126 0.37 2.36 6.75
N ASN A 127 0.28 2.65 8.05
CA ASN A 127 -0.98 2.53 8.78
C ASN A 127 -2.05 3.51 8.27
N GLU A 128 -1.66 4.77 8.08
CA GLU A 128 -2.53 5.83 7.55
C GLU A 128 -2.97 5.57 6.12
N SER A 129 -2.09 4.98 5.31
CA SER A 129 -2.48 4.53 3.98
C SER A 129 -3.59 3.48 4.04
N HIS A 130 -3.52 2.51 4.95
CA HIS A 130 -4.59 1.52 5.11
C HIS A 130 -5.92 2.17 5.49
N GLU A 131 -5.90 3.12 6.42
CA GLU A 131 -7.09 3.85 6.83
C GLU A 131 -7.68 4.64 5.65
N SER A 132 -6.83 5.26 4.84
CA SER A 132 -7.26 5.91 3.60
C SER A 132 -7.85 4.91 2.60
N MET A 133 -7.22 3.73 2.41
CA MET A 133 -7.76 2.68 1.54
C MET A 133 -9.09 2.11 2.05
N GLN A 134 -9.29 2.06 3.36
CA GLN A 134 -10.50 1.55 4.01
C GLN A 134 -11.64 2.56 3.93
N HIS A 135 -11.41 3.80 4.33
CA HIS A 135 -12.45 4.81 4.53
C HIS A 135 -12.65 5.74 3.32
N ASP A 136 -11.57 6.06 2.60
CA ASP A 136 -11.60 7.01 1.49
C ASP A 136 -11.64 6.33 0.14
N PHE A 137 -10.93 5.22 -0.03
CA PHE A 137 -10.92 4.49 -1.29
C PHE A 137 -11.84 3.27 -1.29
N GLU A 138 -12.21 2.74 -0.13
CA GLU A 138 -13.07 1.57 0.04
C GLU A 138 -12.65 0.40 -0.87
N ILE A 139 -11.39 -0.01 -0.75
CA ILE A 139 -10.83 -1.17 -1.47
C ILE A 139 -10.36 -2.29 -0.53
N THR A 140 -10.49 -2.10 0.78
CA THR A 140 -10.20 -3.16 1.75
C THR A 140 -11.40 -4.09 1.95
N THR A 141 -11.27 -5.05 2.86
CA THR A 141 -12.35 -5.98 3.25
C THR A 141 -12.24 -6.23 4.75
N PRO A 142 -13.31 -6.64 5.44
CA PRO A 142 -13.25 -6.95 6.88
C PRO A 142 -12.14 -7.95 7.25
N ILE A 143 -11.82 -8.88 6.33
CA ILE A 143 -10.73 -9.84 6.50
C ILE A 143 -9.35 -9.16 6.43
N LEU A 144 -9.12 -8.28 5.44
CA LEU A 144 -7.87 -7.52 5.33
C LEU A 144 -7.70 -6.53 6.48
N ASP A 145 -8.79 -5.90 6.92
CA ASP A 145 -8.79 -4.96 8.03
C ASP A 145 -8.43 -5.68 9.35
N THR A 146 -9.04 -6.84 9.59
CA THR A 146 -8.70 -7.72 10.72
C THR A 146 -7.23 -8.14 10.68
N LEU A 147 -6.74 -8.57 9.51
CA LEU A 147 -5.35 -9.01 9.34
C LEU A 147 -4.35 -7.89 9.62
N ALA A 148 -4.58 -6.69 9.08
CA ALA A 148 -3.74 -5.52 9.35
C ALA A 148 -3.80 -5.11 10.83
N SER A 149 -4.98 -5.17 11.46
CA SER A 149 -5.15 -4.89 12.89
C SER A 149 -4.36 -5.86 13.77
N ILE A 150 -4.46 -7.17 13.51
CA ILE A 150 -3.71 -8.21 14.24
C ILE A 150 -2.19 -7.99 14.10
N ALA A 151 -1.72 -7.68 12.89
CA ALA A 151 -0.32 -7.38 12.65
C ALA A 151 0.16 -6.16 13.45
N ARG A 152 -0.60 -5.07 13.48
CA ARG A 152 -0.25 -3.82 14.20
C ARG A 152 -0.27 -3.95 15.72
N GLN A 153 -0.93 -4.98 16.26
CA GLN A 153 -0.94 -5.25 17.70
C GLN A 153 0.35 -5.92 18.19
N GLN A 154 1.23 -6.34 17.28
CA GLN A 154 2.51 -6.95 17.65
C GLN A 154 3.54 -5.85 17.90
N ASP A 155 4.27 -5.92 19.01
CA ASP A 155 5.30 -4.94 19.38
C ASP A 155 6.42 -4.82 18.33
N SER A 156 6.70 -5.90 17.61
CA SER A 156 7.71 -5.94 16.54
C SER A 156 7.24 -5.34 15.20
N CYS A 157 5.97 -4.93 15.10
CA CYS A 157 5.39 -4.38 13.88
C CYS A 157 5.39 -2.86 13.92
N TYR A 158 6.13 -2.23 13.00
CA TYR A 158 6.10 -0.77 12.84
C TYR A 158 4.80 -0.31 12.19
N GLY A 159 4.28 -1.09 11.24
CA GLY A 159 3.02 -0.80 10.57
C GLY A 159 2.63 -1.87 9.55
N ALA A 160 1.34 -1.95 9.25
CA ALA A 160 0.80 -2.92 8.31
C ALA A 160 -0.34 -2.34 7.49
N ARG A 161 -0.40 -2.67 6.20
CA ARG A 161 -1.47 -2.24 5.28
C ARG A 161 -1.86 -3.35 4.31
N MET A 162 -3.02 -3.21 3.64
CA MET A 162 -3.29 -4.07 2.49
C MET A 162 -2.33 -3.72 1.34
N THR A 163 -2.06 -4.65 0.45
CA THR A 163 -1.23 -4.42 -0.75
C THR A 163 -1.88 -4.95 -2.03
N GLY A 164 -1.55 -4.34 -3.16
CA GLY A 164 -2.13 -4.62 -4.47
C GLY A 164 -3.50 -3.98 -4.69
N GLY A 165 -4.35 -4.60 -5.52
CA GLY A 165 -5.61 -4.01 -5.97
C GLY A 165 -6.79 -4.06 -4.97
N GLY A 166 -6.59 -4.60 -3.77
CA GLY A 166 -7.64 -4.73 -2.76
C GLY A 166 -8.65 -5.86 -3.03
N PHE A 167 -9.78 -5.82 -2.31
CA PHE A 167 -10.88 -6.78 -2.38
C PHE A 167 -10.47 -8.25 -2.10
N GLY A 168 -9.53 -8.43 -1.17
CA GLY A 168 -8.90 -9.70 -0.82
C GLY A 168 -7.41 -9.74 -1.20
N GLY A 169 -6.77 -10.89 -1.04
CA GLY A 169 -5.34 -11.06 -1.27
C GLY A 169 -4.51 -10.75 -0.03
N CYS A 170 -3.46 -9.95 -0.17
CA CYS A 170 -2.44 -9.84 0.88
C CYS A 170 -2.49 -8.52 1.65
N ALA A 171 -2.04 -8.60 2.90
CA ALA A 171 -1.47 -7.48 3.62
C ALA A 171 0.06 -7.52 3.57
N VAL A 172 0.70 -6.39 3.86
CA VAL A 172 2.13 -6.24 4.02
C VAL A 172 2.41 -5.51 5.33
N ALA A 173 3.38 -6.00 6.11
CA ALA A 173 3.82 -5.42 7.36
C ALA A 173 5.33 -5.11 7.30
N LEU A 174 5.72 -4.00 7.91
CA LEU A 174 7.11 -3.66 8.21
C LEU A 174 7.41 -4.12 9.64
N VAL A 175 8.36 -5.02 9.78
CA VAL A 175 8.61 -5.73 11.04
C VAL A 175 10.10 -5.65 11.39
N ASP A 176 10.39 -5.59 12.68
CA ASP A 176 11.75 -5.82 13.21
C ASP A 176 12.22 -7.23 12.80
N GLY A 177 13.34 -7.29 12.08
CA GLY A 177 13.89 -8.50 11.50
C GLY A 177 14.22 -9.58 12.54
N ASP A 178 14.62 -9.19 13.74
CA ASP A 178 14.96 -10.13 14.81
C ASP A 178 13.73 -10.89 15.34
N TYR A 179 12.54 -10.33 15.14
CA TYR A 179 11.27 -10.88 15.63
C TYR A 179 10.35 -11.39 14.51
N ALA A 180 10.81 -11.40 13.26
CA ALA A 180 9.96 -11.71 12.10
C ALA A 180 9.33 -13.13 12.15
N ALA A 181 10.08 -14.13 12.64
CA ALA A 181 9.56 -15.49 12.79
C ALA A 181 8.46 -15.57 13.86
N GLN A 182 8.70 -14.97 15.04
CA GLN A 182 7.71 -14.91 16.12
C GLN A 182 6.47 -14.12 15.71
N PHE A 183 6.66 -13.02 14.98
CA PHE A 183 5.58 -12.23 14.40
C PHE A 183 4.70 -13.10 13.49
N ALA A 184 5.30 -13.86 12.57
CA ALA A 184 4.56 -14.72 11.66
C ALA A 184 3.72 -15.78 12.40
N GLU A 185 4.32 -16.47 13.38
CA GLU A 185 3.60 -17.47 14.19
C GLU A 185 2.42 -16.85 14.94
N THR A 186 2.64 -15.71 15.60
CA THR A 186 1.63 -15.05 16.43
C THR A 186 0.49 -14.50 15.58
N VAL A 187 0.80 -13.82 14.47
CA VAL A 187 -0.20 -13.27 13.54
C VAL A 187 -1.04 -14.38 12.94
N ASN A 188 -0.44 -15.49 12.51
CA ASN A 188 -1.21 -16.61 11.96
C ASN A 188 -2.15 -17.23 13.01
N ALA A 189 -1.66 -17.46 14.23
CA ALA A 189 -2.48 -18.01 15.31
C ALA A 189 -3.66 -17.09 15.68
N SER A 190 -3.41 -15.78 15.82
CA SER A 190 -4.46 -14.79 16.11
C SER A 190 -5.46 -14.65 14.95
N TYR A 191 -4.99 -14.69 13.70
CA TYR A 191 -5.85 -14.62 12.53
C TYR A 191 -6.77 -15.83 12.41
N GLN A 192 -6.22 -17.03 12.62
CA GLN A 192 -7.01 -18.27 12.61
C GLN A 192 -8.06 -18.27 13.72
N ALA A 193 -7.72 -17.80 14.91
CA ALA A 193 -8.67 -17.72 16.02
C ALA A 193 -9.83 -16.73 15.78
N GLN A 194 -9.62 -15.68 14.99
CA GLN A 194 -10.63 -14.65 14.72
C GLN A 194 -11.45 -14.87 13.45
N THR A 195 -10.93 -15.65 12.50
CA THR A 195 -11.52 -15.75 11.15
C THR A 195 -11.78 -17.18 10.68
N ASP A 196 -11.33 -18.20 11.42
CA ASP A 196 -11.28 -19.61 11.01
C ASP A 196 -10.47 -19.87 9.72
N LEU A 197 -9.66 -18.90 9.27
CA LEU A 197 -8.79 -18.99 8.10
C LEU A 197 -7.31 -19.05 8.53
N ALA A 198 -6.51 -19.84 7.81
CA ALA A 198 -5.06 -19.79 7.95
C ALA A 198 -4.45 -18.79 6.95
N ALA A 199 -3.53 -17.96 7.42
CA ALA A 199 -2.78 -17.06 6.56
C ALA A 199 -1.55 -17.79 5.99
N ASN A 200 -1.16 -17.47 4.75
CA ASN A 200 0.18 -17.84 4.26
C ASN A 200 1.10 -16.64 4.46
N ILE A 201 2.16 -16.83 5.24
CA ILE A 201 3.05 -15.74 5.65
C ILE A 201 4.43 -15.93 5.05
N TYR A 202 4.94 -14.88 4.42
CA TYR A 202 6.22 -14.85 3.74
C TYR A 202 7.06 -13.73 4.31
N ILE A 203 8.21 -14.07 4.89
CA ILE A 203 9.22 -13.10 5.30
C ILE A 203 10.07 -12.80 4.07
N CYS A 204 10.02 -11.56 3.59
CA CYS A 204 10.59 -11.15 2.32
C CYS A 204 11.70 -10.12 2.52
N GLN A 205 12.69 -10.19 1.64
CA GLN A 205 13.71 -9.17 1.46
C GLN A 205 13.61 -8.60 0.04
N PRO A 206 13.92 -7.31 -0.18
CA PRO A 206 14.01 -6.77 -1.54
C PRO A 206 15.11 -7.49 -2.31
N SER A 207 14.83 -7.84 -3.57
CA SER A 207 15.71 -8.64 -4.43
C SER A 207 15.91 -7.98 -5.79
N ASN A 208 16.88 -8.47 -6.56
CA ASN A 208 17.08 -8.03 -7.94
C ASN A 208 15.82 -8.27 -8.79
N GLY A 209 15.62 -7.38 -9.76
CA GLY A 209 14.67 -7.58 -10.85
C GLY A 209 15.14 -8.65 -11.83
N ALA A 210 14.49 -8.71 -12.98
CA ALA A 210 14.83 -9.67 -14.03
C ALA A 210 16.29 -9.54 -14.49
N GLU A 211 17.06 -10.60 -14.34
CA GLU A 211 18.46 -10.69 -14.77
C GLU A 211 18.75 -12.02 -15.46
N ILE A 212 19.82 -12.05 -16.26
CA ILE A 212 20.35 -13.29 -16.84
C ILE A 212 21.28 -13.90 -15.80
N VAL A 213 21.06 -15.18 -15.46
CA VAL A 213 21.94 -15.94 -14.57
C VAL A 213 22.88 -16.77 -15.45
N ASP A 214 24.19 -16.56 -15.27
CA ASP A 214 25.24 -17.34 -15.92
C ASP A 214 25.43 -18.72 -15.30
#